data_AF-A0A1F1UW58-F1
#
_entry.id   AF-A0A1F1UW58-F1
#
_cell.length_a   1.000
_cell.length_b   1.000
_cell.length_c   1.000
_cell.angle_alpha   90.00
_cell.angle_beta   90.00
_cell.angle_gamma   90.00
#
_symmetry.space_group_name_H-M   'P 1'
#
loop_
_entity.id
_entity.type
_entity.pdbx_description
1 polymer ?
#
loop_
_entity_poly.entity_id
_entity_poly.type
_entity_poly.pdbx_seq_one_letter_code
_entity_poly.pdbx_strand_id
1 'polypeptide(L)'
;MPKSKYNKPFLEIEDQISLLEERGMSFKDKQDAFGRLQSIGYYRLSGYWYPFRLPPKKEGDPRSSNFKPGTSFEKVLEIYEFDSYLRMAILSAISIIEVAIRARIGYALGQLGAFSHLDSSKLEPEWFKEECQTTQHHGWQNTCMWEESRHHKWVRKLEKIEEISNEAFIAHFHKKYGKPLPIWVVTEIMTFEQLNLLFSGMRQNERQQIAVEFDLLQHDGSGDAHAFSSWIEHIRQTRNYCAHHARLWNRNHTAPFSVPSNIKELQHLTASTDTGYAKGDLTRPLTRIYGSLSLIIFLLARVHPENTFCDSIVPKIEGFFRKDPDRIYDMGFPEGWENQAIWQPDYQRDADLVEQANLLRGTPLLYAADAGPLLPARSEDKFTGGRSSLNYYRKNGALLSVPGVKAHRYPAFQFNRVAGDLFPAVIEANRILLNGSQGTEEERWSALKWWNTAVENELKGKSPQQALIQGELTPEIVRSILR
;
A
#
# COMPACT_ATOMS: atom_id res chain seq x y z
N MET A 1 35.04 28.00 -2.81
CA MET A 1 33.92 28.94 -2.97
C MET A 1 32.70 28.19 -3.49
N PRO A 2 31.47 28.56 -3.09
CA PRO A 2 30.26 27.95 -3.65
C PRO A 2 30.19 28.18 -5.16
N LYS A 3 29.82 27.16 -5.94
CA LYS A 3 29.69 27.22 -7.42
C LYS A 3 28.45 27.99 -7.91
N SER A 4 27.73 28.66 -7.01
CA SER A 4 26.46 29.32 -7.31
C SER A 4 26.68 30.69 -7.96
N LYS A 5 25.92 31.00 -9.02
CA LYS A 5 25.86 32.34 -9.64
C LYS A 5 24.81 33.25 -8.99
N TYR A 6 24.22 32.85 -7.87
CA TYR A 6 23.15 33.59 -7.19
C TYR A 6 23.68 34.89 -6.59
N ASN A 7 23.21 36.04 -7.09
CA ASN A 7 23.65 37.37 -6.69
C ASN A 7 22.50 38.27 -6.21
N LYS A 8 21.29 37.72 -5.97
CA LYS A 8 20.16 38.52 -5.48
C LYS A 8 20.40 38.93 -4.03
N PRO A 9 20.20 40.22 -3.68
CA PRO A 9 20.40 40.68 -2.32
C PRO A 9 19.36 40.10 -1.37
N PHE A 10 19.69 40.09 -0.09
CA PHE A 10 18.70 39.93 0.97
C PHE A 10 17.75 41.13 0.96
N LEU A 11 16.46 40.89 1.25
CA LEU A 11 15.43 41.92 1.32
C LEU A 11 14.72 41.78 2.67
N GLU A 12 14.53 42.91 3.36
CA GLU A 12 13.66 42.97 4.53
C GLU A 12 12.20 42.74 4.11
N ILE A 13 11.32 42.46 5.06
CA ILE A 13 9.93 42.06 4.75
C ILE A 13 9.17 43.21 4.08
N GLU A 14 9.41 44.45 4.48
CA GLU A 14 8.86 45.65 3.85
C GLU A 14 9.28 45.78 2.38
N ASP A 15 10.55 45.50 2.07
CA ASP A 15 11.08 45.48 0.71
C ASP A 15 10.49 44.32 -0.10
N GLN A 16 10.25 43.16 0.53
CA GLN A 16 9.58 42.03 -0.10
C GLN A 16 8.14 42.38 -0.48
N ILE A 17 7.38 43.05 0.40
CA ILE A 17 6.02 43.53 0.12
C ILE A 17 6.05 44.52 -1.04
N SER A 18 6.96 45.50 -1.00
CA SER A 18 7.12 46.51 -2.04
C SER A 18 7.43 45.88 -3.40
N LEU A 19 8.31 44.87 -3.42
CA LEU A 19 8.64 44.10 -4.63
C LEU A 19 7.46 43.29 -5.19
N LEU A 20 6.61 42.73 -4.32
CA LEU A 20 5.42 42.00 -4.74
C LEU A 20 4.37 42.96 -5.33
N GLU A 21 4.22 44.14 -4.74
CA GLU A 21 3.34 45.21 -5.22
C GLU A 21 3.79 45.74 -6.58
N GLU A 22 5.09 46.02 -6.74
CA GLU A 22 5.69 46.42 -8.03
C GLU A 22 5.41 45.40 -9.14
N ARG A 23 5.40 44.11 -8.80
CA ARG A 23 5.10 43.00 -9.72
C ARG A 23 3.61 42.82 -10.02
N GLY A 24 2.73 43.61 -9.40
CA GLY A 24 1.29 43.61 -9.64
C GLY A 24 0.47 42.76 -8.65
N MET A 25 1.00 42.44 -7.46
CA MET A 25 0.22 41.82 -6.38
C MET A 25 -0.44 42.90 -5.52
N SER A 26 -1.75 42.80 -5.30
CA SER A 26 -2.49 43.67 -4.39
C SER A 26 -2.51 43.14 -2.96
N PHE A 27 -2.61 44.05 -1.99
CA PHE A 27 -2.70 43.74 -0.56
C PHE A 27 -3.89 44.48 0.03
N LYS A 28 -4.76 43.77 0.75
CA LYS A 28 -5.87 44.39 1.51
C LYS A 28 -5.36 45.02 2.80
N ASP A 29 -4.45 44.34 3.48
CA ASP A 29 -3.81 44.78 4.73
C ASP A 29 -2.31 44.43 4.67
N LYS A 30 -1.46 45.46 4.54
CA LYS A 30 -0.01 45.29 4.49
C LYS A 30 0.58 44.86 5.83
N GLN A 31 -0.07 45.19 6.95
CA GLN A 31 0.40 44.80 8.28
C GLN A 31 0.14 43.32 8.54
N ASP A 32 -1.02 42.79 8.15
CA ASP A 32 -1.24 41.34 8.16
C ASP A 32 -0.26 40.64 7.20
N ALA A 33 -0.08 41.17 5.99
CA ALA A 33 0.87 40.59 5.03
C ALA A 33 2.31 40.51 5.57
N PHE A 34 2.75 41.54 6.28
CA PHE A 34 4.02 41.53 7.00
C PHE A 34 4.10 40.37 8.00
N GLY A 35 3.12 40.24 8.90
CA GLY A 35 3.09 39.16 9.89
C GLY A 35 3.05 37.76 9.27
N ARG A 36 2.37 37.61 8.13
CA ARG A 36 2.30 36.35 7.38
C ARG A 36 3.63 36.02 6.67
N LEU A 37 4.29 37.01 6.08
CA LEU A 37 5.63 36.82 5.50
C LEU A 37 6.67 36.51 6.57
N GLN A 38 6.56 37.13 7.76
CA GLN A 38 7.44 36.87 8.90
C GLN A 38 7.30 35.43 9.41
N SER A 39 6.07 34.92 9.52
CA SER A 39 5.79 33.58 10.07
C SER A 39 5.92 32.44 9.05
N ILE A 40 5.53 32.67 7.79
CA ILE A 40 5.50 31.61 6.74
C ILE A 40 6.77 31.63 5.89
N GLY A 41 7.32 32.83 5.65
CA GLY A 41 8.49 33.06 4.80
C GLY A 41 8.15 33.26 3.33
N TYR A 42 8.81 34.25 2.71
CA TYR A 42 8.65 34.61 1.29
C TYR A 42 8.85 33.42 0.34
N TYR A 43 9.91 32.64 0.53
CA TYR A 43 10.23 31.54 -0.38
C TYR A 43 9.16 30.45 -0.38
N ARG A 44 8.59 30.14 0.80
CA ARG A 44 7.50 29.16 0.94
C ARG A 44 6.24 29.63 0.24
N LEU A 45 5.78 30.86 0.52
CA LEU A 45 4.62 31.45 -0.15
C LEU A 45 4.85 31.59 -1.67
N SER A 46 6.11 31.68 -2.11
CA SER A 46 6.43 31.72 -3.54
C SER A 46 6.03 30.52 -4.36
N GLY A 47 5.95 29.34 -3.72
CA GLY A 47 5.34 28.18 -4.35
C GLY A 47 3.84 28.38 -4.62
N TYR A 48 3.12 29.14 -3.80
CA TYR A 48 1.67 29.29 -3.88
C TYR A 48 1.24 30.41 -4.83
N TRP A 49 2.02 31.48 -4.97
CA TRP A 49 1.74 32.52 -5.98
C TRP A 49 2.33 32.22 -7.37
N TYR A 50 3.14 31.17 -7.52
CA TYR A 50 3.71 30.79 -8.83
C TYR A 50 2.65 30.59 -9.94
N PRO A 51 1.47 29.97 -9.68
CA PRO A 51 0.38 29.86 -10.66
C PRO A 51 -0.17 31.21 -11.15
N PHE A 52 -0.09 32.25 -10.32
CA PHE A 52 -0.59 33.60 -10.59
C PHE A 52 0.35 34.47 -11.41
N ARG A 53 1.58 34.00 -11.69
CA ARG A 53 2.50 34.70 -12.58
C ARG A 53 2.02 34.65 -14.02
N LEU A 54 2.35 35.68 -14.79
CA LEU A 54 2.10 35.68 -16.23
C LEU A 54 2.81 34.47 -16.88
N PRO A 55 2.15 33.81 -17.86
CA PRO A 55 2.73 32.67 -18.56
C PRO A 55 4.05 33.06 -19.25
N PRO A 56 4.91 32.08 -19.56
CA PRO A 56 6.12 32.36 -20.31
C PRO A 56 5.76 32.90 -21.69
N LYS A 57 6.60 33.79 -22.24
CA LYS A 57 6.36 34.40 -23.56
C LYS A 57 6.53 33.39 -24.70
N LYS A 58 7.38 32.38 -24.49
CA LYS A 58 7.63 31.26 -25.41
C LYS A 58 7.72 29.96 -24.61
N GLU A 59 7.47 28.83 -25.27
CA GLU A 59 7.64 27.51 -24.66
C GLU A 59 9.10 27.27 -24.28
N GLY A 60 9.34 26.78 -23.05
CA GLY A 60 10.68 26.62 -22.47
C GLY A 60 11.23 27.82 -21.70
N ASP A 61 10.64 29.02 -21.83
CA ASP A 61 11.04 30.18 -21.03
C ASP A 61 10.55 30.08 -19.57
N PRO A 62 11.26 30.70 -18.61
CA PRO A 62 10.73 30.84 -17.25
C PRO A 62 9.49 31.75 -17.25
N ARG A 63 8.53 31.46 -16.37
CA ARG A 63 7.41 32.36 -16.09
C ARG A 63 7.91 33.74 -15.66
N SER A 64 7.18 34.77 -16.07
CA SER A 64 7.46 36.15 -15.66
C SER A 64 7.46 36.30 -14.14
N SER A 65 8.19 37.29 -13.63
CA SER A 65 8.06 37.67 -12.21
C SER A 65 6.77 38.45 -11.94
N ASN A 66 6.15 39.02 -12.97
CA ASN A 66 4.92 39.81 -12.84
C ASN A 66 3.68 38.92 -12.73
N PHE A 67 2.69 39.40 -11.99
CA PHE A 67 1.44 38.70 -11.71
C PHE A 67 0.35 39.01 -12.74
N LYS A 68 -0.60 38.09 -12.88
CA LYS A 68 -1.84 38.30 -13.63
C LYS A 68 -2.68 39.40 -12.95
N PRO A 69 -3.41 40.23 -13.70
CA PRO A 69 -4.33 41.22 -13.13
C PRO A 69 -5.30 40.59 -12.11
N GLY A 70 -5.57 41.29 -11.01
CA GLY A 70 -6.47 40.81 -9.95
C GLY A 70 -5.88 39.75 -9.01
N THR A 71 -4.55 39.54 -9.05
CA THR A 71 -3.83 38.75 -8.04
C THR A 71 -3.76 39.54 -6.73
N SER A 72 -4.18 38.93 -5.63
CA SER A 72 -4.02 39.51 -4.29
C SER A 72 -3.29 38.54 -3.37
N PHE A 73 -2.63 39.07 -2.35
CA PHE A 73 -1.92 38.28 -1.35
C PHE A 73 -2.86 37.33 -0.60
N GLU A 74 -4.08 37.76 -0.32
CA GLU A 74 -5.11 36.98 0.39
C GLU A 74 -5.55 35.76 -0.42
N LYS A 75 -5.66 35.87 -1.75
CA LYS A 75 -5.93 34.71 -2.62
C LYS A 75 -4.82 33.66 -2.51
N VAL A 76 -3.57 34.09 -2.35
CA VAL A 76 -2.43 33.18 -2.19
C VAL A 76 -2.45 32.53 -0.81
N LEU A 77 -2.72 33.31 0.23
CA LEU A 77 -2.85 32.80 1.60
C LEU A 77 -3.97 31.77 1.72
N GLU A 78 -5.12 32.00 1.08
CA GLU A 78 -6.22 31.05 1.09
C GLU A 78 -5.81 29.67 0.57
N ILE A 79 -5.01 29.63 -0.51
CA ILE A 79 -4.48 28.37 -1.05
C ILE A 79 -3.49 27.74 -0.07
N TYR A 80 -2.62 28.55 0.55
CA TYR A 80 -1.67 28.07 1.56
C TYR A 80 -2.38 27.43 2.76
N GLU A 81 -3.44 28.07 3.26
CA GLU A 81 -4.23 27.60 4.39
C GLU A 81 -5.02 26.35 4.05
N PHE A 82 -5.66 26.30 2.88
CA PHE A 82 -6.32 25.09 2.38
C PHE A 82 -5.34 23.92 2.26
N ASP A 83 -4.17 24.15 1.65
CA ASP A 83 -3.14 23.12 1.51
C ASP A 83 -2.60 22.66 2.87
N SER A 84 -2.58 23.55 3.87
CA SER A 84 -2.23 23.20 5.24
C SER A 84 -3.27 22.30 5.89
N TYR A 85 -4.56 22.61 5.73
CA TYR A 85 -5.64 21.73 6.16
C TYR A 85 -5.55 20.36 5.49
N LEU A 86 -5.36 20.35 4.16
CA LEU A 86 -5.24 19.13 3.36
C LEU A 86 -4.10 18.23 3.84
N ARG A 87 -2.92 18.80 4.11
CA ARG A 87 -1.78 18.06 4.69
C ARG A 87 -2.12 17.40 6.02
N MET A 88 -2.79 18.11 6.92
CA MET A 88 -3.13 17.57 8.25
C MET A 88 -4.17 16.45 8.16
N ALA A 89 -5.21 16.63 7.35
CA ALA A 89 -6.22 15.62 7.12
C ALA A 89 -5.60 14.34 6.51
N ILE A 90 -4.77 14.50 5.48
CA ILE A 90 -4.06 13.38 4.83
C ILE A 90 -3.09 12.70 5.79
N LEU A 91 -2.34 13.46 6.59
CA LEU A 91 -1.40 12.88 7.56
C LEU A 91 -2.14 12.02 8.60
N SER A 92 -3.29 12.48 9.09
CA SER A 92 -4.14 11.73 10.01
C SER A 92 -4.74 10.46 9.38
N ALA A 93 -5.12 10.52 8.10
CA ALA A 93 -5.61 9.35 7.38
C ALA A 93 -4.50 8.32 7.16
N ILE A 94 -3.33 8.77 6.69
CA ILE A 94 -2.19 7.89 6.43
C ILE A 94 -1.67 7.25 7.72
N SER A 95 -1.74 7.90 8.89
CA SER A 95 -1.28 7.26 10.13
C SER A 95 -2.05 5.97 10.45
N ILE A 96 -3.34 5.91 10.13
CA ILE A 96 -4.16 4.70 10.30
C ILE A 96 -3.69 3.60 9.33
N ILE A 97 -3.48 3.98 8.06
CA ILE A 97 -3.01 3.07 7.01
C ILE A 97 -1.61 2.53 7.35
N GLU A 98 -0.68 3.40 7.78
CA GLU A 98 0.69 3.05 8.15
C GLU A 98 0.71 2.01 9.29
N VAL A 99 -0.09 2.22 10.34
CA VAL A 99 -0.22 1.26 11.46
C VAL A 99 -0.79 -0.08 10.99
N ALA A 100 -1.81 -0.07 10.13
CA ALA A 100 -2.36 -1.31 9.58
C ALA A 100 -1.31 -2.09 8.77
N ILE A 101 -0.54 -1.41 7.91
CA ILE A 101 0.54 -2.03 7.13
C ILE A 101 1.61 -2.62 8.05
N ARG A 102 2.02 -1.90 9.11
CA ARG A 102 2.97 -2.40 10.12
C ARG A 102 2.48 -3.71 10.73
N ALA A 103 1.22 -3.75 11.15
CA ALA A 103 0.62 -4.94 11.73
C ALA A 103 0.61 -6.11 10.74
N ARG A 104 0.20 -5.89 9.48
CA ARG A 104 0.17 -6.94 8.45
C ARG A 104 1.56 -7.54 8.19
N ILE A 105 2.58 -6.69 8.05
CA ILE A 105 3.96 -7.14 7.85
C ILE A 105 4.46 -7.90 9.09
N GLY A 106 4.20 -7.38 10.29
CA GLY A 106 4.57 -8.01 11.56
C GLY A 106 3.94 -9.40 11.73
N TYR A 107 2.66 -9.56 11.41
CA TYR A 107 1.97 -10.85 11.45
C TYR A 107 2.52 -11.83 10.41
N ALA A 108 2.64 -11.40 9.15
CA ALA A 108 3.10 -12.27 8.07
C ALA A 108 4.52 -12.82 8.34
N LEU A 109 5.44 -11.97 8.76
CA LEU A 109 6.78 -12.40 9.14
C LEU A 109 6.81 -13.16 10.47
N GLY A 110 5.97 -12.77 11.45
CA GLY A 110 5.87 -13.45 12.74
C GLY A 110 5.45 -14.91 12.62
N GLN A 111 4.59 -15.25 11.65
CA GLN A 111 4.22 -16.63 11.32
C GLN A 111 5.40 -17.49 10.86
N LEU A 112 6.45 -16.88 10.30
CA LEU A 112 7.68 -17.57 9.88
C LEU A 112 8.68 -17.75 11.03
N GLY A 113 8.47 -17.05 12.15
CA GLY A 113 9.32 -17.04 13.33
C GLY A 113 9.60 -15.64 13.87
N ALA A 114 9.95 -15.54 15.16
CA ALA A 114 10.17 -14.28 15.86
C ALA A 114 11.25 -13.39 15.19
N PHE A 115 12.28 -14.01 14.62
CA PHE A 115 13.44 -13.34 14.03
C PHE A 115 13.53 -13.54 12.51
N SER A 116 12.40 -13.85 11.85
CA SER A 116 12.35 -14.12 10.41
C SER A 116 12.90 -12.97 9.54
N HIS A 117 12.82 -11.73 10.03
CA HIS A 117 13.40 -10.54 9.39
C HIS A 117 14.95 -10.52 9.37
N LEU A 118 15.61 -11.41 10.10
CA LEU A 118 17.06 -11.60 10.09
C LEU A 118 17.49 -12.91 9.41
N ASP A 119 16.54 -13.80 9.11
CA ASP A 119 16.81 -15.12 8.58
C ASP A 119 16.79 -15.10 7.04
N SER A 120 17.95 -15.30 6.42
CA SER A 120 18.10 -15.33 4.96
C SER A 120 17.33 -16.44 4.28
N SER A 121 17.00 -17.52 5.00
CA SER A 121 16.14 -18.55 4.47
C SER A 121 14.71 -18.03 4.32
N LYS A 122 14.24 -17.10 5.17
CA LYS A 122 12.84 -16.62 5.26
C LYS A 122 12.55 -15.36 4.44
N LEU A 123 13.55 -14.82 3.77
CA LEU A 123 13.48 -13.57 3.02
C LEU A 123 13.89 -13.82 1.56
N GLU A 124 13.74 -12.80 0.71
CA GLU A 124 14.11 -12.90 -0.71
C GLU A 124 15.64 -12.99 -0.86
N PRO A 125 16.20 -14.01 -1.54
CA PRO A 125 17.65 -14.16 -1.69
C PRO A 125 18.35 -12.95 -2.32
N GLU A 126 17.68 -12.27 -3.26
CA GLU A 126 18.16 -11.04 -3.90
C GLU A 126 18.41 -9.88 -2.93
N TRP A 127 17.87 -9.96 -1.70
CA TRP A 127 18.06 -8.92 -0.68
C TRP A 127 19.42 -9.04 0.05
N PHE A 128 20.03 -10.23 -0.01
CA PHE A 128 21.34 -10.53 0.60
C PHE A 128 22.52 -10.40 -0.37
N LYS A 129 22.25 -10.19 -1.67
CA LYS A 129 23.32 -10.00 -2.65
C LYS A 129 24.05 -8.68 -2.40
N GLU A 130 25.37 -8.75 -2.35
CA GLU A 130 26.25 -7.59 -2.39
C GLU A 130 26.27 -7.01 -3.81
N GLU A 131 26.29 -5.69 -3.92
CA GLU A 131 26.35 -4.99 -5.20
C GLU A 131 27.78 -4.45 -5.39
N CYS A 132 28.51 -4.86 -6.44
CA CYS A 132 29.70 -4.08 -6.87
C CYS A 132 29.22 -2.90 -7.70
N GLN A 133 29.44 -1.68 -7.21
CA GLN A 133 29.35 -0.49 -8.04
C GLN A 133 30.67 -0.33 -8.81
N THR A 134 30.65 -0.64 -10.10
CA THR A 134 31.73 -0.22 -10.99
C THR A 134 31.56 1.26 -11.30
N THR A 135 32.27 2.14 -10.61
CA THR A 135 32.35 3.55 -11.00
C THR A 135 33.20 3.65 -12.26
N GLN A 136 32.60 3.96 -13.42
CA GLN A 136 33.36 4.37 -14.60
C GLN A 136 33.95 5.75 -14.33
N HIS A 137 35.14 5.80 -13.75
CA HIS A 137 35.97 7.00 -13.80
C HIS A 137 36.70 6.98 -15.14
N HIS A 138 36.40 7.95 -16.01
CA HIS A 138 37.13 8.16 -17.26
C HIS A 138 38.65 8.27 -16.98
N GLY A 139 39.40 7.20 -17.24
CA GLY A 139 40.86 7.22 -17.35
C GLY A 139 41.67 6.50 -16.27
N TRP A 140 41.10 6.01 -15.16
CA TRP A 140 41.84 5.24 -14.14
C TRP A 140 41.02 4.04 -13.63
N GLN A 141 41.73 2.94 -13.34
CA GLN A 141 41.27 1.57 -13.05
C GLN A 141 39.89 1.41 -12.38
N ASN A 142 39.09 0.46 -12.90
CA ASN A 142 37.86 -0.02 -12.26
C ASN A 142 38.17 -0.48 -10.82
N THR A 143 37.86 0.35 -9.84
CA THR A 143 37.88 -0.05 -8.43
C THR A 143 36.50 -0.62 -8.13
N CYS A 144 36.37 -1.95 -8.00
CA CYS A 144 35.14 -2.54 -7.45
C CYS A 144 35.12 -2.21 -5.96
N MET A 145 34.27 -1.26 -5.57
CA MET A 145 33.89 -1.09 -4.17
C MET A 145 32.68 -2.00 -3.94
N TRP A 146 32.88 -3.07 -3.18
CA TRP A 146 31.80 -3.95 -2.77
C TRP A 146 30.91 -3.18 -1.79
N GLU A 147 29.64 -2.95 -2.17
CA GLU A 147 28.67 -2.39 -1.26
C GLU A 147 27.96 -3.50 -0.47
N GLU A 148 27.70 -3.22 0.80
CA GLU A 148 26.85 -4.05 1.65
C GLU A 148 25.50 -4.33 0.99
N SER A 149 24.99 -5.54 1.22
CA SER A 149 23.68 -5.94 0.71
C SER A 149 22.57 -5.04 1.27
N ARG A 150 21.44 -5.00 0.56
CA ARG A 150 20.26 -4.21 0.96
C ARG A 150 19.75 -4.61 2.35
N HIS A 151 19.78 -5.91 2.69
CA HIS A 151 19.45 -6.41 4.02
C HIS A 151 20.40 -5.87 5.10
N HIS A 152 21.72 -5.94 4.89
CA HIS A 152 22.69 -5.43 5.87
C HIS A 152 22.53 -3.92 6.10
N LYS A 153 22.32 -3.14 5.03
CA LYS A 153 22.03 -1.70 5.12
C LYS A 153 20.76 -1.42 5.93
N TRP A 154 19.73 -2.24 5.75
CA TRP A 154 18.47 -2.14 6.51
C TRP A 154 18.66 -2.50 7.99
N VAL A 155 19.33 -3.62 8.29
CA VAL A 155 19.62 -4.05 9.68
C VAL A 155 20.42 -2.98 10.43
N ARG A 156 21.49 -2.44 9.83
CA ARG A 156 22.28 -1.37 10.46
C ARG A 156 21.42 -0.13 10.79
N LYS A 157 20.48 0.21 9.91
CA LYS A 157 19.62 1.37 10.11
C LYS A 157 18.59 1.10 11.21
N LEU A 158 18.11 -0.13 11.33
CA LEU A 158 17.29 -0.60 12.44
C LEU A 158 18.05 -0.59 13.78
N GLU A 159 19.27 -1.15 13.82
CA GLU A 159 20.12 -1.17 15.01
C GLU A 159 20.38 0.26 15.52
N LYS A 160 20.63 1.20 14.60
CA LYS A 160 20.79 2.62 14.96
C LYS A 160 19.52 3.22 15.56
N ILE A 161 18.34 2.89 15.03
CA ILE A 161 17.05 3.35 15.58
C ILE A 161 16.87 2.78 16.99
N GLU A 162 17.17 1.51 17.18
CA GLU A 162 17.09 0.83 18.47
C GLU A 162 18.05 1.44 19.51
N GLU A 163 19.29 1.74 19.13
CA GLU A 163 20.31 2.34 19.99
C GLU A 163 19.95 3.73 20.49
N ILE A 164 19.37 4.57 19.64
CA ILE A 164 19.00 5.96 20.00
C ILE A 164 17.62 6.05 20.66
N SER A 165 16.87 4.95 20.73
CA SER A 165 15.51 4.96 21.22
C SER A 165 15.43 5.08 22.73
N ASN A 166 14.60 5.99 23.20
CA ASN A 166 14.29 6.19 24.63
C ASN A 166 12.96 5.51 25.03
N GLU A 167 12.41 4.64 24.18
CA GLU A 167 11.14 3.96 24.42
C GLU A 167 11.26 2.94 25.57
N ALA A 168 10.38 3.08 26.58
CA ALA A 168 10.43 2.28 27.80
C ALA A 168 10.28 0.77 27.54
N PHE A 169 9.49 0.38 26.53
CA PHE A 169 9.28 -1.03 26.19
C PHE A 169 10.55 -1.68 25.62
N ILE A 170 11.40 -0.93 24.90
CA ILE A 170 12.68 -1.43 24.36
C ILE A 170 13.64 -1.67 25.51
N ALA A 171 13.79 -0.69 26.41
CA ALA A 171 14.64 -0.84 27.59
C ALA A 171 14.21 -2.02 28.47
N HIS A 172 12.89 -2.19 28.68
CA HIS A 172 12.33 -3.34 29.37
C HIS A 172 12.65 -4.66 28.65
N PHE A 173 12.44 -4.71 27.33
CA PHE A 173 12.69 -5.91 26.53
C PHE A 173 14.16 -6.31 26.58
N HIS A 174 15.10 -5.39 26.33
CA HIS A 174 16.54 -5.67 26.40
C HIS A 174 16.97 -6.17 27.77
N LYS A 175 16.46 -5.56 28.84
CA LYS A 175 16.77 -5.99 30.21
C LYS A 175 16.28 -7.41 30.50
N LYS A 176 15.12 -7.79 29.96
CA LYS A 176 14.46 -9.07 30.24
C LYS A 176 14.90 -10.21 29.31
N TYR A 177 15.09 -9.91 28.03
CA TYR A 177 15.25 -10.89 26.94
C TYR A 177 16.52 -10.69 26.10
N GLY A 178 17.20 -9.54 26.20
CA GLY A 178 18.37 -9.22 25.37
C GLY A 178 18.02 -8.83 23.93
N LYS A 179 19.03 -8.91 23.05
CA LYS A 179 18.92 -8.69 21.60
C LYS A 179 18.96 -10.04 20.86
N PRO A 180 18.44 -10.12 19.61
CA PRO A 180 17.72 -9.08 18.87
C PRO A 180 16.25 -8.94 19.30
N LEU A 181 15.61 -7.82 18.92
CA LEU A 181 14.17 -7.64 19.08
C LEU A 181 13.39 -8.53 18.08
N PRO A 182 12.24 -9.11 18.47
CA PRO A 182 11.40 -9.88 17.56
C PRO A 182 10.62 -8.97 16.62
N ILE A 183 10.16 -9.51 15.48
CA ILE A 183 9.60 -8.73 14.37
C ILE A 183 8.42 -7.83 14.77
N TRP A 184 7.51 -8.31 15.63
CA TRP A 184 6.36 -7.52 16.11
C TRP A 184 6.73 -6.38 17.06
N VAL A 185 7.94 -6.38 17.64
CA VAL A 185 8.47 -5.25 18.41
C VAL A 185 9.21 -4.29 17.46
N VAL A 186 9.97 -4.86 16.53
CA VAL A 186 10.75 -4.14 15.52
C VAL A 186 9.86 -3.28 14.61
N THR A 187 8.64 -3.74 14.27
CA THR A 187 7.66 -2.95 13.48
C THR A 187 7.19 -1.66 14.17
N GLU A 188 7.25 -1.58 15.50
CA GLU A 188 6.82 -0.38 16.24
C GLU A 188 7.83 0.76 16.16
N ILE A 189 9.12 0.43 16.04
CA ILE A 189 10.21 1.42 16.04
C ILE A 189 10.62 1.86 14.64
N MET A 190 10.27 1.09 13.61
CA MET A 190 10.61 1.42 12.23
C MET A 190 10.02 2.75 11.77
N THR A 191 10.76 3.44 10.90
CA THR A 191 10.17 4.47 10.04
C THR A 191 9.39 3.82 8.91
N PHE A 192 8.46 4.56 8.30
CA PHE A 192 7.72 4.04 7.15
C PHE A 192 8.61 3.66 5.96
N GLU A 193 9.75 4.33 5.80
CA GLU A 193 10.77 3.94 4.81
C GLU A 193 11.37 2.57 5.12
N GLN A 194 11.73 2.30 6.38
CA GLN A 194 12.25 1.00 6.80
C GLN A 194 11.21 -0.11 6.59
N LEU A 195 9.94 0.20 6.86
CA LEU A 195 8.84 -0.73 6.64
C LEU A 195 8.64 -1.05 5.15
N ASN A 196 8.68 -0.03 4.28
CA ASN A 196 8.60 -0.23 2.83
C ASN A 196 9.76 -1.07 2.29
N LEU A 197 10.99 -0.80 2.77
CA LEU A 197 12.17 -1.59 2.42
C LEU A 197 12.05 -3.04 2.90
N LEU A 198 11.58 -3.27 4.14
CA LEU A 198 11.33 -4.62 4.65
C LEU A 198 10.31 -5.35 3.78
N PHE A 199 9.19 -4.72 3.44
CA PHE A 199 8.18 -5.31 2.54
C PHE A 199 8.79 -5.73 1.21
N SER A 200 9.70 -4.94 0.63
CA SER A 200 10.39 -5.30 -0.62
C SER A 200 11.36 -6.49 -0.48
N GLY A 201 11.87 -6.73 0.72
CA GLY A 201 12.77 -7.85 1.06
C GLY A 201 12.06 -9.13 1.49
N MET A 202 10.75 -9.07 1.75
CA MET A 202 9.93 -10.26 2.00
C MET A 202 9.84 -11.13 0.74
N ARG A 203 9.74 -12.45 0.92
CA ARG A 203 9.47 -13.38 -0.18
C ARG A 203 8.13 -13.05 -0.84
N GLN A 204 8.00 -13.46 -2.11
CA GLN A 204 6.82 -13.17 -2.91
C GLN A 204 5.50 -13.66 -2.29
N ASN A 205 5.47 -14.84 -1.67
CA ASN A 205 4.23 -15.42 -1.14
C ASN A 205 3.63 -14.55 -0.03
N GLU A 206 4.44 -14.15 0.94
CA GLU A 206 4.00 -13.31 2.06
C GLU A 206 3.58 -11.92 1.59
N ARG A 207 4.28 -11.36 0.59
CA ARG A 207 3.87 -10.08 -0.03
C ARG A 207 2.51 -10.17 -0.72
N GLN A 208 2.26 -11.28 -1.42
CA GLN A 208 0.98 -11.54 -2.07
C GLN A 208 -0.15 -11.75 -1.05
N GLN A 209 0.12 -12.43 0.06
CA GLN A 209 -0.85 -12.59 1.15
C GLN A 209 -1.24 -11.23 1.72
N ILE A 210 -0.27 -10.36 1.99
CA ILE A 210 -0.55 -9.00 2.47
C ILE A 210 -1.37 -8.23 1.43
N ALA A 211 -1.01 -8.26 0.15
CA ALA A 211 -1.74 -7.54 -0.90
C ALA A 211 -3.22 -7.97 -1.01
N VAL A 212 -3.51 -9.27 -0.82
CA VAL A 212 -4.89 -9.79 -0.76
C VAL A 212 -5.69 -9.14 0.38
N GLU A 213 -5.06 -8.88 1.53
CA GLU A 213 -5.74 -8.25 2.68
C GLU A 213 -6.19 -6.81 2.40
N PHE A 214 -5.65 -6.19 1.35
CA PHE A 214 -6.03 -4.86 0.87
C PHE A 214 -6.86 -4.90 -0.42
N ASP A 215 -7.41 -6.06 -0.78
CA ASP A 215 -8.17 -6.32 -2.02
C ASP A 215 -7.37 -6.14 -3.32
N LEU A 216 -6.04 -6.10 -3.25
CA LEU A 216 -5.21 -6.13 -4.45
C LEU A 216 -5.07 -7.58 -4.89
N LEU A 217 -6.11 -8.10 -5.51
CA LEU A 217 -6.09 -9.40 -6.17
C LEU A 217 -5.62 -9.22 -7.61
N GLN A 218 -4.89 -10.17 -8.15
CA GLN A 218 -4.61 -10.22 -9.57
C GLN A 218 -5.71 -11.00 -10.30
N HIS A 219 -5.68 -10.89 -11.62
CA HIS A 219 -6.17 -11.96 -12.51
C HIS A 219 -5.32 -13.23 -12.39
N ASP A 220 -4.73 -13.57 -11.25
CA ASP A 220 -4.55 -14.97 -10.87
C ASP A 220 -5.00 -15.31 -9.44
N GLY A 221 -5.78 -14.41 -8.82
CA GLY A 221 -6.22 -14.45 -7.42
C GLY A 221 -5.08 -14.44 -6.40
N SER A 222 -3.81 -14.49 -6.81
CA SER A 222 -2.72 -14.08 -5.96
C SER A 222 -2.81 -12.58 -5.69
N GLY A 223 -2.16 -12.13 -4.63
CA GLY A 223 -2.08 -10.70 -4.39
C GLY A 223 -1.22 -10.00 -5.44
N ASP A 224 -1.57 -8.77 -5.79
CA ASP A 224 -0.72 -7.90 -6.59
C ASP A 224 0.32 -7.22 -5.69
N ALA A 225 1.34 -8.00 -5.31
CA ALA A 225 2.44 -7.53 -4.47
C ALA A 225 3.24 -6.38 -5.12
N HIS A 226 3.22 -6.28 -6.45
CA HIS A 226 3.89 -5.20 -7.17
C HIS A 226 3.09 -3.90 -7.06
N ALA A 227 1.78 -3.98 -7.33
CA ALA A 227 0.90 -2.83 -7.15
C ALA A 227 0.92 -2.35 -5.71
N PHE A 228 0.80 -3.25 -4.74
CA PHE A 228 0.83 -2.88 -3.33
C PHE A 228 2.15 -2.20 -2.95
N SER A 229 3.29 -2.68 -3.47
CA SER A 229 4.58 -2.00 -3.26
C SER A 229 4.59 -0.57 -3.81
N SER A 230 4.00 -0.33 -4.98
CA SER A 230 3.89 1.02 -5.53
C SER A 230 2.95 1.91 -4.70
N TRP A 231 1.92 1.33 -4.09
CA TRP A 231 0.97 2.03 -3.22
C TRP A 231 1.64 2.45 -1.91
N ILE A 232 2.39 1.56 -1.26
CA ILE A 232 3.17 1.88 -0.06
C ILE A 232 4.14 3.03 -0.35
N GLU A 233 4.86 2.97 -1.48
CA GLU A 233 5.81 4.03 -1.84
C GLU A 233 5.12 5.37 -2.12
N HIS A 234 3.98 5.36 -2.81
CA HIS A 234 3.18 6.57 -3.04
C HIS A 234 2.72 7.19 -1.71
N ILE A 235 2.10 6.39 -0.83
CA ILE A 235 1.60 6.84 0.47
C ILE A 235 2.75 7.33 1.35
N ARG A 236 3.90 6.65 1.36
CA ARG A 236 5.12 7.11 2.05
C ARG A 236 5.58 8.48 1.56
N GLN A 237 5.61 8.68 0.24
CA GLN A 237 5.96 9.96 -0.36
C GLN A 237 4.96 11.06 0.03
N THR A 238 3.66 10.82 -0.12
CA THR A 238 2.60 11.76 0.25
C THR A 238 2.68 12.12 1.73
N ARG A 239 2.89 11.12 2.60
CA ARG A 239 3.10 11.31 4.05
C ARG A 239 4.30 12.20 4.34
N ASN A 240 5.43 11.99 3.65
CA ASN A 240 6.62 12.81 3.82
C ASN A 240 6.39 14.25 3.35
N TYR A 241 5.65 14.48 2.26
CA TYR A 241 5.25 15.83 1.86
C TYR A 241 4.41 16.52 2.92
N CYS A 242 3.48 15.81 3.55
CA CYS A 242 2.67 16.34 4.65
C CYS A 242 3.54 16.67 5.87
N ALA A 243 4.35 15.70 6.32
CA ALA A 243 5.17 15.82 7.53
C ALA A 243 6.27 16.89 7.42
N HIS A 244 6.77 17.16 6.20
CA HIS A 244 7.74 18.23 5.95
C HIS A 244 7.10 19.57 5.52
N HIS A 245 5.77 19.70 5.63
CA HIS A 245 5.02 20.90 5.26
C HIS A 245 5.30 21.37 3.82
N ALA A 246 5.44 20.43 2.90
CA ALA A 246 5.62 20.71 1.48
C ALA A 246 4.29 21.10 0.82
N ARG A 247 4.36 21.88 -0.27
CA ARG A 247 3.18 22.20 -1.09
C ARG A 247 2.59 20.93 -1.71
N LEU A 248 1.30 20.66 -1.50
CA LEU A 248 0.67 19.39 -1.91
C LEU A 248 -0.43 19.56 -2.98
N TRP A 249 -1.32 20.54 -2.83
CA TRP A 249 -2.57 20.67 -3.60
C TRP A 249 -2.40 20.55 -5.13
N ASN A 250 -1.40 21.22 -5.72
CA ASN A 250 -1.12 21.20 -7.15
C ASN A 250 0.29 20.68 -7.47
N ARG A 251 0.80 19.74 -6.68
CA ARG A 251 2.09 19.07 -6.93
C ARG A 251 1.89 17.84 -7.81
N ASN A 252 2.91 17.50 -8.61
CA ASN A 252 3.01 16.19 -9.24
C ASN A 252 3.75 15.25 -8.29
N HIS A 253 3.18 14.08 -8.01
CA HIS A 253 3.87 12.99 -7.34
C HIS A 253 4.97 12.44 -8.26
N THR A 254 6.12 12.12 -7.67
CA THR A 254 7.24 11.51 -8.39
C THR A 254 7.27 10.00 -8.24
N ALA A 255 6.44 9.45 -7.34
CA ALA A 255 6.17 8.03 -7.18
C ALA A 255 4.69 7.75 -7.51
N PRO A 256 4.30 7.76 -8.79
CA PRO A 256 2.96 7.32 -9.21
C PRO A 256 2.76 5.84 -8.86
N PHE A 257 1.52 5.46 -8.56
CA PHE A 257 1.18 4.08 -8.21
C PHE A 257 0.48 3.37 -9.38
N SER A 258 0.54 2.04 -9.41
CA SER A 258 -0.18 1.27 -10.44
C SER A 258 -1.66 1.13 -10.08
N VAL A 259 -2.51 1.10 -11.10
CA VAL A 259 -3.95 0.86 -10.95
C VAL A 259 -4.29 -0.46 -11.63
N PRO A 260 -4.37 -1.58 -10.89
CA PRO A 260 -4.75 -2.88 -11.45
C PRO A 260 -6.14 -2.81 -12.09
N SER A 261 -6.31 -3.42 -13.27
CA SER A 261 -7.55 -3.31 -14.08
C SER A 261 -8.79 -3.91 -13.42
N ASN A 262 -8.60 -4.80 -12.44
CA ASN A 262 -9.66 -5.45 -11.69
C ASN A 262 -10.17 -4.63 -10.50
N ILE A 263 -9.49 -3.53 -10.13
CA ILE A 263 -9.95 -2.61 -9.09
C ILE A 263 -10.82 -1.54 -9.77
N LYS A 264 -12.11 -1.85 -9.92
CA LYS A 264 -13.08 -1.04 -10.67
C LYS A 264 -13.19 0.37 -10.08
N GLU A 265 -13.16 0.47 -8.76
CA GLU A 265 -13.33 1.72 -8.00
C GLU A 265 -12.23 2.74 -8.28
N LEU A 266 -11.06 2.31 -8.76
CA LEU A 266 -9.92 3.17 -9.07
C LEU A 266 -9.70 3.39 -10.58
N GLN A 267 -10.49 2.76 -11.46
CA GLN A 267 -10.28 2.88 -12.91
C GLN A 267 -10.47 4.30 -13.45
N HIS A 268 -11.24 5.14 -12.75
CA HIS A 268 -11.38 6.54 -13.12
C HIS A 268 -10.06 7.32 -13.03
N LEU A 269 -9.03 6.78 -12.37
CA LEU A 269 -7.67 7.34 -12.37
C LEU A 269 -6.92 7.09 -13.68
N THR A 270 -7.30 6.08 -14.46
CA THR A 270 -6.61 5.72 -15.71
C THR A 270 -7.23 6.37 -16.94
N ALA A 271 -8.39 7.02 -16.79
CA ALA A 271 -9.02 7.79 -17.84
C ALA A 271 -8.10 8.97 -18.25
N SER A 272 -7.73 9.01 -19.53
CA SER A 272 -6.98 10.13 -20.10
C SER A 272 -7.90 11.35 -20.16
N THR A 273 -7.60 12.37 -19.37
CA THR A 273 -8.11 13.72 -19.66
C THR A 273 -7.38 14.22 -20.90
N ASP A 274 -8.11 14.70 -21.91
CA ASP A 274 -7.66 15.11 -23.26
C ASP A 274 -6.65 16.31 -23.29
N THR A 275 -5.69 16.34 -22.38
CA THR A 275 -4.81 17.49 -22.13
C THR A 275 -3.42 17.38 -22.77
N GLY A 276 -3.29 16.64 -23.88
CA GLY A 276 -2.04 16.60 -24.67
C GLY A 276 -0.89 15.78 -24.08
N TYR A 277 -1.17 14.88 -23.13
CA TYR A 277 -0.19 13.90 -22.67
C TYR A 277 0.01 12.80 -23.73
N ALA A 278 1.26 12.43 -24.01
CA ALA A 278 1.56 11.43 -25.02
C ALA A 278 1.07 10.04 -24.59
N LYS A 279 0.79 9.16 -25.56
CA LYS A 279 0.40 7.78 -25.31
C LYS A 279 1.53 7.06 -24.56
N GLY A 280 1.37 6.84 -23.25
CA GLY A 280 2.40 6.28 -22.36
C GLY A 280 2.73 7.17 -21.15
N ASP A 281 2.30 8.44 -21.14
CA ASP A 281 2.39 9.32 -19.97
C ASP A 281 1.31 8.97 -18.94
N LEU A 282 1.67 9.09 -17.66
CA LEU A 282 0.74 8.91 -16.55
C LEU A 282 -0.35 9.98 -16.60
N THR A 283 -1.58 9.59 -16.25
CA THR A 283 -2.71 10.51 -16.28
C THR A 283 -2.55 11.62 -15.24
N ARG A 284 -3.17 12.77 -15.51
CA ARG A 284 -3.22 13.88 -14.56
C ARG A 284 -3.88 13.49 -13.23
N PRO A 285 -5.02 12.77 -13.18
CA PRO A 285 -5.59 12.25 -11.93
C PRO A 285 -4.59 11.45 -11.09
N LEU A 286 -3.83 10.54 -11.70
CA LEU A 286 -2.90 9.65 -11.00
C LEU A 286 -1.67 10.38 -10.44
N THR A 287 -1.22 11.44 -11.10
CA THR A 287 -0.03 12.18 -10.71
C THR A 287 -0.32 13.30 -9.71
N ARG A 288 -1.57 13.73 -9.58
CA ARG A 288 -1.98 14.83 -8.71
C ARG A 288 -2.55 14.34 -7.38
N ILE A 289 -2.98 15.28 -6.54
CA ILE A 289 -3.49 14.99 -5.21
C ILE A 289 -4.79 14.18 -5.24
N TYR A 290 -5.57 14.29 -6.31
CA TYR A 290 -6.75 13.45 -6.54
C TYR A 290 -6.42 11.96 -6.42
N GLY A 291 -5.39 11.47 -7.11
CA GLY A 291 -4.96 10.07 -7.04
C GLY A 291 -4.60 9.62 -5.63
N SER A 292 -3.89 10.47 -4.87
CA SER A 292 -3.56 10.16 -3.47
C SER A 292 -4.81 10.09 -2.60
N LEU A 293 -5.76 11.01 -2.76
CA LEU A 293 -7.01 11.02 -2.00
C LEU A 293 -7.85 9.77 -2.32
N SER A 294 -8.02 9.44 -3.60
CA SER A 294 -8.72 8.21 -4.01
C SER A 294 -8.06 6.97 -3.41
N LEU A 295 -6.73 6.87 -3.44
CA LEU A 295 -6.01 5.74 -2.84
C LEU A 295 -6.17 5.69 -1.31
N ILE A 296 -6.14 6.84 -0.64
CA ILE A 296 -6.32 6.93 0.82
C ILE A 296 -7.72 6.47 1.21
N ILE A 297 -8.77 6.96 0.54
CA ILE A 297 -10.16 6.56 0.81
C ILE A 297 -10.32 5.05 0.57
N PHE A 298 -9.75 4.53 -0.51
CA PHE A 298 -9.77 3.11 -0.84
C PHE A 298 -9.17 2.29 0.30
N LEU A 299 -7.96 2.65 0.76
CA LEU A 299 -7.26 1.93 1.81
C LEU A 299 -7.95 2.08 3.18
N LEU A 300 -8.48 3.26 3.50
CA LEU A 300 -9.20 3.49 4.75
C LEU A 300 -10.45 2.61 4.87
N ALA A 301 -11.24 2.45 3.80
CA ALA A 301 -12.39 1.55 3.80
C ALA A 301 -12.01 0.09 4.13
N ARG A 302 -10.74 -0.29 3.93
CA ARG A 302 -10.21 -1.65 4.19
C ARG A 302 -9.65 -1.82 5.60
N VAL A 303 -9.05 -0.77 6.16
CA VAL A 303 -8.37 -0.85 7.46
C VAL A 303 -9.16 -0.25 8.61
N HIS A 304 -10.08 0.66 8.32
CA HIS A 304 -10.92 1.36 9.28
C HIS A 304 -12.27 1.74 8.63
N PRO A 305 -13.20 0.77 8.49
CA PRO A 305 -14.47 0.99 7.78
C PRO A 305 -15.29 2.17 8.30
N GLU A 306 -15.27 2.40 9.63
CA GLU A 306 -15.96 3.50 10.32
C GLU A 306 -15.22 4.85 10.23
N ASN A 307 -14.30 5.02 9.27
CA ASN A 307 -13.58 6.29 9.10
C ASN A 307 -14.52 7.38 8.54
N THR A 308 -14.31 8.62 8.95
CA THR A 308 -15.06 9.79 8.48
C THR A 308 -14.22 10.69 7.55
N PHE A 309 -13.17 10.14 6.92
CA PHE A 309 -12.20 10.95 6.19
C PHE A 309 -12.86 11.64 4.98
N CYS A 310 -13.62 10.88 4.18
CA CYS A 310 -14.34 11.40 3.01
C CYS A 310 -15.30 12.53 3.41
N ASP A 311 -16.15 12.28 4.43
CA ASP A 311 -17.11 13.26 4.96
C ASP A 311 -16.46 14.56 5.42
N SER A 312 -15.24 14.47 5.97
CA SER A 312 -14.50 15.63 6.47
C SER A 312 -13.80 16.43 5.37
N ILE A 313 -13.36 15.78 4.29
CA ILE A 313 -12.51 16.40 3.26
C ILE A 313 -13.34 16.95 2.11
N VAL A 314 -14.43 16.27 1.71
CA VAL A 314 -15.26 16.66 0.56
C VAL A 314 -15.82 18.08 0.70
N PRO A 315 -16.48 18.48 1.82
CA PRO A 315 -17.02 19.83 1.96
C PRO A 315 -15.93 20.93 1.90
N LYS A 316 -14.70 20.60 2.30
CA LYS A 316 -13.55 21.52 2.28
C LYS A 316 -13.01 21.69 0.87
N ILE A 317 -12.95 20.60 0.11
CA ILE A 317 -12.59 20.58 -1.31
C ILE A 317 -13.62 21.38 -2.13
N GLU A 318 -14.92 21.10 -1.95
CA GLU A 318 -15.99 21.84 -2.63
C GLU A 318 -15.99 23.33 -2.27
N GLY A 319 -15.81 23.66 -1.00
CA GLY A 319 -15.72 25.05 -0.54
C GLY A 319 -14.52 25.79 -1.13
N PHE A 320 -13.41 25.09 -1.39
CA PHE A 320 -12.21 25.65 -2.01
C PHE A 320 -12.41 25.92 -3.51
N PHE A 321 -13.14 25.06 -4.22
CA PHE A 321 -13.42 25.21 -5.66
C PHE A 321 -14.57 26.18 -5.95
N ARG A 322 -15.56 26.32 -5.06
CA ARG A 322 -16.66 27.27 -5.23
C ARG A 322 -16.17 28.72 -5.41
N LYS A 323 -14.99 29.04 -4.84
CA LYS A 323 -14.37 30.36 -4.97
C LYS A 323 -13.63 30.57 -6.29
N ASP A 324 -13.15 29.49 -6.89
CA ASP A 324 -12.33 29.50 -8.11
C ASP A 324 -12.38 28.09 -8.73
N PRO A 325 -13.31 27.85 -9.67
CA PRO A 325 -13.57 26.51 -10.22
C PRO A 325 -12.36 25.89 -10.89
N ASP A 326 -11.44 26.67 -11.47
CA ASP A 326 -10.28 26.15 -12.20
C ASP A 326 -9.31 25.35 -11.31
N ARG A 327 -9.34 25.60 -9.98
CA ARG A 327 -8.48 24.92 -9.00
C ARG A 327 -8.71 23.41 -8.95
N ILE A 328 -9.92 22.94 -9.30
CA ILE A 328 -10.26 21.51 -9.31
C ILE A 328 -9.36 20.74 -10.28
N TYR A 329 -9.14 21.31 -11.47
CA TYR A 329 -8.30 20.71 -12.49
C TYR A 329 -6.82 20.73 -12.07
N ASP A 330 -6.35 21.79 -11.42
CA ASP A 330 -4.98 21.87 -10.86
C ASP A 330 -4.68 20.79 -9.81
N MET A 331 -5.71 20.38 -9.07
CA MET A 331 -5.66 19.25 -8.13
C MET A 331 -5.84 17.88 -8.80
N GLY A 332 -6.11 17.86 -10.11
CA GLY A 332 -6.24 16.66 -10.94
C GLY A 332 -7.57 15.93 -10.80
N PHE A 333 -8.59 16.58 -10.26
CA PHE A 333 -9.94 16.02 -10.20
C PHE A 333 -10.53 15.97 -11.62
N PRO A 334 -10.97 14.79 -12.09
CA PRO A 334 -11.67 14.68 -13.37
C PRO A 334 -13.11 15.22 -13.27
N GLU A 335 -13.74 15.45 -14.40
CA GLU A 335 -15.18 15.75 -14.46
C GLU A 335 -15.99 14.54 -13.93
N GLY A 336 -17.03 14.80 -13.12
CA GLY A 336 -17.86 13.75 -12.52
C GLY A 336 -17.14 12.89 -11.48
N TRP A 337 -16.06 13.40 -10.86
CA TRP A 337 -15.36 12.70 -9.77
C TRP A 337 -16.30 12.40 -8.60
N GLU A 338 -17.24 13.31 -8.33
CA GLU A 338 -18.26 13.21 -7.30
C GLU A 338 -19.23 12.05 -7.52
N ASN A 339 -19.30 11.51 -8.74
CA ASN A 339 -20.14 10.35 -9.09
C ASN A 339 -19.41 9.02 -8.96
N GLN A 340 -18.10 9.03 -8.68
CA GLN A 340 -17.37 7.78 -8.48
C GLN A 340 -17.79 7.14 -7.16
N ALA A 341 -17.90 5.82 -7.14
CA ALA A 341 -18.32 5.06 -5.97
C ALA A 341 -17.52 5.40 -4.71
N ILE A 342 -16.21 5.62 -4.86
CA ILE A 342 -15.30 5.90 -3.74
C ILE A 342 -15.58 7.23 -3.03
N TRP A 343 -16.25 8.17 -3.68
CA TRP A 343 -16.58 9.49 -3.14
C TRP A 343 -18.00 9.56 -2.59
N GLN A 344 -18.77 8.47 -2.65
CA GLN A 344 -20.11 8.44 -2.08
C GLN A 344 -20.04 8.37 -0.54
N PRO A 345 -20.97 9.01 0.19
CA PRO A 345 -20.99 9.00 1.66
C PRO A 345 -21.11 7.61 2.29
N ASP A 346 -21.72 6.66 1.57
CA ASP A 346 -21.92 5.28 1.98
C ASP A 346 -20.88 4.33 1.37
N TYR A 347 -19.76 4.84 0.85
CA TYR A 347 -18.70 4.00 0.31
C TYR A 347 -18.17 3.06 1.38
N GLN A 348 -18.45 1.78 1.19
CA GLN A 348 -17.95 0.70 2.03
C GLN A 348 -17.21 -0.33 1.19
N ARG A 349 -16.32 -1.05 1.86
CA ARG A 349 -15.68 -2.22 1.28
C ARG A 349 -16.76 -3.28 1.02
N ASP A 350 -16.69 -3.90 -0.15
CA ASP A 350 -17.57 -5.01 -0.53
C ASP A 350 -17.56 -6.11 0.55
N ALA A 351 -18.74 -6.41 1.10
CA ALA A 351 -18.88 -7.33 2.23
C ALA A 351 -18.47 -8.77 1.89
N ASP A 352 -18.70 -9.20 0.65
CA ASP A 352 -18.31 -10.54 0.19
C ASP A 352 -16.78 -10.61 0.09
N LEU A 353 -16.13 -9.57 -0.44
CA LEU A 353 -14.66 -9.49 -0.45
C LEU A 353 -14.07 -9.44 0.96
N VAL A 354 -14.73 -8.77 1.91
CA VAL A 354 -14.33 -8.77 3.34
C VAL A 354 -14.37 -10.18 3.91
N GLU A 355 -15.48 -10.89 3.71
CA GLU A 355 -15.64 -12.25 4.20
C GLU A 355 -14.58 -13.18 3.59
N GLN A 356 -14.40 -13.13 2.27
CA GLN A 356 -13.39 -13.91 1.57
C GLN A 356 -11.97 -13.63 2.11
N ALA A 357 -11.59 -12.36 2.28
CA ALA A 357 -10.29 -11.99 2.82
C ALA A 357 -10.09 -12.51 4.27
N ASN A 358 -11.13 -12.46 5.10
CA ASN A 358 -11.08 -12.98 6.47
C ASN A 358 -10.89 -14.50 6.49
N LEU A 359 -11.58 -15.24 5.61
CA LEU A 359 -11.41 -16.69 5.48
C LEU A 359 -9.99 -17.06 5.04
N LEU A 360 -9.40 -16.28 4.13
CA LEU A 360 -8.03 -16.50 3.67
C LEU A 360 -6.99 -16.17 4.76
N ARG A 361 -7.22 -15.16 5.62
CA ARG A 361 -6.27 -14.78 6.69
C ARG A 361 -5.97 -15.92 7.67
N GLY A 362 -6.98 -16.72 8.01
CA GLY A 362 -6.85 -17.87 8.92
C GLY A 362 -6.32 -19.15 8.27
N THR A 363 -6.10 -19.14 6.95
CA THR A 363 -5.89 -20.36 6.17
C THR A 363 -4.60 -20.26 5.37
N PRO A 364 -3.49 -20.91 5.81
CA PRO A 364 -2.28 -21.00 5.00
C PRO A 364 -2.59 -21.61 3.63
N LEU A 365 -2.16 -20.96 2.55
CA LEU A 365 -2.41 -21.40 1.17
C LEU A 365 -1.14 -21.91 0.51
N LEU A 366 -1.26 -23.00 -0.25
CA LEU A 366 -0.22 -23.54 -1.11
C LEU A 366 -0.55 -23.27 -2.57
N TYR A 367 0.49 -22.95 -3.36
CA TYR A 367 0.40 -22.96 -4.80
C TYR A 367 0.50 -24.38 -5.35
N ALA A 368 0.09 -24.59 -6.60
CA ALA A 368 0.17 -25.90 -7.23
C ALA A 368 1.59 -26.50 -7.23
N ALA A 369 2.63 -25.66 -7.30
CA ALA A 369 4.03 -26.10 -7.24
C ALA A 369 4.42 -26.68 -5.88
N ASP A 370 3.82 -26.18 -4.80
CA ASP A 370 4.10 -26.63 -3.43
C ASP A 370 3.13 -27.74 -2.99
N ALA A 371 1.89 -27.69 -3.47
CA ALA A 371 0.84 -28.65 -3.13
C ALA A 371 0.99 -29.98 -3.88
N GLY A 372 1.42 -29.95 -5.14
CA GLY A 372 1.55 -31.14 -5.99
C GLY A 372 2.50 -32.19 -5.43
N PRO A 373 3.72 -31.81 -4.99
CA PRO A 373 4.68 -32.75 -4.39
C PRO A 373 4.21 -33.38 -3.07
N LEU A 374 3.14 -32.89 -2.45
CA LEU A 374 2.59 -33.44 -1.20
C LEU A 374 1.59 -34.58 -1.44
N LEU A 375 1.30 -34.91 -2.69
CA LEU A 375 0.35 -35.96 -3.09
C LEU A 375 1.07 -37.15 -3.75
N PRO A 376 0.45 -38.34 -3.78
CA PRO A 376 1.03 -39.51 -4.40
C PRO A 376 1.25 -39.26 -5.90
N ALA A 377 2.45 -39.52 -6.40
CA ALA A 377 2.75 -39.34 -7.82
C ALA A 377 1.99 -40.35 -8.68
N ARG A 378 1.22 -39.86 -9.66
CA ARG A 378 0.65 -40.68 -10.72
C ARG A 378 1.67 -40.94 -11.82
N SER A 379 1.42 -41.93 -12.66
CA SER A 379 2.26 -42.24 -13.84
C SER A 379 2.53 -41.01 -14.72
N GLU A 380 1.56 -40.10 -14.80
CA GLU A 380 1.58 -38.84 -15.55
C GLU A 380 2.31 -37.68 -14.82
N ASP A 381 2.62 -37.83 -13.52
CA ASP A 381 3.24 -36.77 -12.71
C ASP A 381 4.76 -36.64 -12.93
N LYS A 382 5.42 -37.65 -13.52
CA LYS A 382 6.86 -37.61 -13.80
C LYS A 382 7.31 -36.38 -14.61
N PHE A 383 6.41 -35.78 -15.39
CA PHE A 383 6.68 -34.62 -16.23
C PHE A 383 5.95 -33.34 -15.78
N THR A 384 5.05 -33.42 -14.79
CA THR A 384 4.17 -32.30 -14.41
C THR A 384 4.35 -31.84 -12.96
N GLY A 385 5.19 -32.50 -12.18
CA GLY A 385 5.51 -32.09 -10.81
C GLY A 385 4.33 -32.20 -9.84
N GLY A 386 3.50 -33.24 -9.97
CA GLY A 386 2.33 -33.47 -9.10
C GLY A 386 1.04 -32.76 -9.52
N ARG A 387 1.05 -32.02 -10.64
CA ARG A 387 -0.13 -31.29 -11.13
C ARG A 387 -1.25 -32.21 -11.62
N SER A 388 -0.95 -33.41 -12.10
CA SER A 388 -1.99 -34.35 -12.55
C SER A 388 -2.77 -34.90 -11.35
N SER A 389 -2.09 -35.18 -10.24
CA SER A 389 -2.72 -35.60 -8.99
C SER A 389 -3.60 -34.51 -8.36
N LEU A 390 -3.11 -33.27 -8.28
CA LEU A 390 -3.93 -32.14 -7.83
C LEU A 390 -5.21 -31.99 -8.66
N ASN A 391 -5.08 -32.05 -9.99
CA ASN A 391 -6.22 -31.93 -10.89
C ASN A 391 -7.21 -33.09 -10.70
N TYR A 392 -6.73 -34.31 -10.45
CA TYR A 392 -7.61 -35.43 -10.18
C TYR A 392 -8.41 -35.25 -8.91
N TYR A 393 -7.76 -34.99 -7.77
CA TYR A 393 -8.49 -34.82 -6.51
C TYR A 393 -9.47 -33.63 -6.58
N ARG A 394 -9.07 -32.53 -7.21
CA ARG A 394 -9.94 -31.36 -7.43
C ARG A 394 -11.15 -31.72 -8.28
N LYS A 395 -10.97 -32.38 -9.43
CA LYS A 395 -12.08 -32.75 -10.33
C LYS A 395 -13.09 -33.70 -9.69
N ASN A 396 -12.66 -34.52 -8.73
CA ASN A 396 -13.51 -35.48 -8.01
C ASN A 396 -14.00 -34.94 -6.65
N GLY A 397 -13.92 -33.63 -6.42
CA GLY A 397 -14.39 -32.97 -5.20
C GLY A 397 -13.67 -33.39 -3.92
N ALA A 398 -12.52 -34.04 -4.00
CA ALA A 398 -11.77 -34.47 -2.83
C ALA A 398 -10.82 -33.38 -2.30
N LEU A 399 -10.51 -32.37 -3.14
CA LEU A 399 -9.59 -31.28 -2.81
C LEU A 399 -10.26 -29.93 -3.03
N LEU A 400 -10.38 -29.16 -1.95
CA LEU A 400 -10.83 -27.78 -2.01
C LEU A 400 -9.74 -26.92 -2.63
N SER A 401 -10.17 -26.13 -3.60
CA SER A 401 -9.39 -25.02 -4.14
C SER A 401 -10.11 -23.72 -3.83
N VAL A 402 -9.35 -22.66 -3.60
CA VAL A 402 -9.90 -21.30 -3.66
C VAL A 402 -9.59 -20.68 -5.02
N PRO A 403 -10.47 -19.80 -5.52
CA PRO A 403 -10.24 -19.11 -6.78
C PRO A 403 -8.86 -18.45 -6.83
N GLY A 404 -8.22 -18.71 -7.97
CA GLY A 404 -7.07 -18.01 -8.47
C GLY A 404 -7.21 -18.00 -9.98
N VAL A 405 -7.05 -16.84 -10.60
CA VAL A 405 -7.42 -16.59 -12.00
C VAL A 405 -6.44 -17.18 -13.06
N LYS A 406 -5.20 -17.61 -12.73
CA LYS A 406 -4.36 -18.49 -13.61
C LYS A 406 -4.23 -19.92 -13.09
N ALA A 407 -4.26 -20.09 -11.77
CA ALA A 407 -4.18 -21.39 -11.13
C ALA A 407 -4.87 -21.34 -9.77
N HIS A 408 -5.43 -22.49 -9.39
CA HIS A 408 -6.01 -22.68 -8.07
C HIS A 408 -4.95 -22.62 -6.97
N ARG A 409 -5.35 -22.09 -5.81
CA ARG A 409 -4.60 -22.21 -4.55
C ARG A 409 -5.31 -23.20 -3.63
N TYR A 410 -4.56 -23.82 -2.75
CA TYR A 410 -5.03 -24.94 -1.94
C TYR A 410 -4.79 -24.67 -0.46
N PRO A 411 -5.84 -24.62 0.38
CA PRO A 411 -5.68 -24.62 1.82
C PRO A 411 -4.74 -25.73 2.30
N ALA A 412 -3.68 -25.36 3.02
CA ALA A 412 -2.57 -26.24 3.36
C ALA A 412 -2.97 -27.35 4.36
N PHE A 413 -3.98 -27.10 5.19
CA PHE A 413 -4.46 -28.07 6.19
C PHE A 413 -4.97 -29.38 5.57
N GLN A 414 -5.30 -29.37 4.28
CA GLN A 414 -5.83 -30.53 3.56
C GLN A 414 -4.81 -31.64 3.37
N PHE A 415 -3.51 -31.30 3.39
CA PHE A 415 -2.42 -32.21 3.03
C PHE A 415 -1.82 -32.86 4.29
N ASN A 416 -1.90 -34.18 4.37
CA ASN A 416 -1.22 -34.97 5.38
C ASN A 416 0.23 -35.26 4.93
N ARG A 417 1.16 -34.46 5.44
CA ARG A 417 2.59 -34.56 5.10
C ARG A 417 3.25 -35.87 5.55
N VAL A 418 2.68 -36.56 6.53
CA VAL A 418 3.21 -37.84 7.04
C VAL A 418 2.79 -38.99 6.12
N ALA A 419 1.52 -38.99 5.72
CA ALA A 419 0.99 -39.99 4.80
C ALA A 419 1.39 -39.73 3.34
N GLY A 420 1.73 -38.48 3.00
CA GLY A 420 1.99 -38.06 1.62
C GLY A 420 0.72 -38.03 0.75
N ASP A 421 -0.43 -37.73 1.35
CA ASP A 421 -1.75 -37.68 0.69
C ASP A 421 -2.71 -36.72 1.44
N LEU A 422 -3.98 -36.65 1.04
CA LEU A 422 -5.03 -35.91 1.75
C LEU A 422 -5.53 -36.67 3.00
N PHE A 423 -6.02 -35.93 4.00
CA PHE A 423 -6.70 -36.57 5.13
C PHE A 423 -8.03 -37.23 4.70
N PRO A 424 -8.37 -38.44 5.18
CA PRO A 424 -9.65 -39.08 4.84
C PRO A 424 -10.88 -38.23 5.16
N ALA A 425 -10.87 -37.53 6.29
CA ALA A 425 -11.93 -36.60 6.68
C ALA A 425 -12.06 -35.41 5.71
N VAL A 426 -10.94 -34.94 5.14
CA VAL A 426 -10.92 -33.87 4.13
C VAL A 426 -11.58 -34.35 2.84
N ILE A 427 -11.27 -35.57 2.39
CA ILE A 427 -11.87 -36.16 1.19
C ILE A 427 -13.39 -36.28 1.36
N GLU A 428 -13.85 -36.79 2.51
CA GLU A 428 -15.28 -36.95 2.80
C GLU A 428 -15.99 -35.60 2.83
N ALA A 429 -15.45 -34.62 3.57
CA ALA A 429 -16.05 -33.30 3.73
C ALA A 429 -16.15 -32.56 2.39
N ASN A 430 -15.04 -32.48 1.65
CA ASN A 430 -15.02 -31.77 0.37
C ASN A 430 -15.94 -32.43 -0.67
N ARG A 431 -16.07 -33.77 -0.67
CA ARG A 431 -16.98 -34.46 -1.60
C ARG A 431 -18.44 -34.09 -1.34
N ILE A 432 -18.82 -33.91 -0.08
CA ILE A 432 -20.16 -33.45 0.28
C ILE A 432 -20.32 -31.97 -0.09
N LEU A 433 -19.39 -31.11 0.33
CA LEU A 433 -19.47 -29.66 0.16
C LEU A 433 -19.38 -29.19 -1.30
N LEU A 434 -18.67 -29.94 -2.16
CA LEU A 434 -18.45 -29.61 -3.58
C LEU A 434 -19.27 -30.50 -4.53
N ASN A 435 -20.27 -31.21 -3.99
CA ASN A 435 -21.18 -32.07 -4.76
C ASN A 435 -20.44 -33.11 -5.63
N GLY A 436 -19.36 -33.70 -5.10
CA GLY A 436 -18.54 -34.71 -5.76
C GLY A 436 -17.76 -34.21 -6.98
N SER A 437 -17.68 -32.90 -7.20
CA SER A 437 -17.05 -32.26 -8.36
C SER A 437 -16.05 -31.18 -7.95
N GLN A 438 -15.47 -30.45 -8.89
CA GLN A 438 -14.60 -29.31 -8.59
C GLN A 438 -15.29 -28.12 -7.90
N GLY A 439 -16.62 -28.11 -7.87
CA GLY A 439 -17.46 -27.05 -7.31
C GLY A 439 -17.48 -25.74 -8.11
N THR A 440 -18.54 -24.97 -7.97
CA THR A 440 -18.64 -23.57 -8.41
C THR A 440 -17.76 -22.66 -7.54
N GLU A 441 -17.65 -21.38 -7.88
CA GLU A 441 -16.95 -20.42 -7.02
C GLU A 441 -17.65 -20.24 -5.67
N GLU A 442 -18.98 -20.11 -5.68
CA GLU A 442 -19.81 -19.99 -4.49
C GLU A 442 -19.69 -21.23 -3.58
N GLU A 443 -19.74 -22.43 -4.14
CA GLU A 443 -19.57 -23.68 -3.39
C GLU A 443 -18.18 -23.76 -2.74
N ARG A 444 -17.13 -23.31 -3.43
CA ARG A 444 -15.76 -23.31 -2.89
C ARG A 444 -15.59 -22.32 -1.74
N TRP A 445 -16.18 -21.13 -1.84
CA TRP A 445 -16.17 -20.17 -0.73
C TRP A 445 -16.99 -20.66 0.46
N SER A 446 -18.18 -21.24 0.20
CA SER A 446 -19.02 -21.85 1.23
C SER A 446 -18.33 -23.02 1.94
N ALA A 447 -17.62 -23.86 1.18
CA ALA A 447 -16.83 -24.95 1.74
C ALA A 447 -15.70 -24.42 2.63
N LEU A 448 -14.95 -23.40 2.18
CA LEU A 448 -13.90 -22.80 3.01
C LEU A 448 -14.47 -22.15 4.28
N LYS A 449 -15.63 -21.50 4.18
CA LYS A 449 -16.35 -20.94 5.32
C LYS A 449 -16.71 -22.01 6.33
N TRP A 450 -17.27 -23.14 5.87
CA TRP A 450 -17.58 -24.28 6.73
C TRP A 450 -16.33 -24.79 7.47
N TRP A 451 -15.20 -24.97 6.76
CA TRP A 451 -13.94 -25.41 7.37
C TRP A 451 -13.44 -24.49 8.50
N ASN A 452 -13.76 -23.19 8.42
CA ASN A 452 -13.32 -22.17 9.37
C ASN A 452 -14.38 -21.78 10.42
N THR A 453 -15.62 -22.27 10.30
CA THR A 453 -16.71 -21.93 11.22
C THR A 453 -16.76 -22.92 12.37
N ALA A 454 -16.91 -22.43 13.60
CA ALA A 454 -17.03 -23.27 14.79
C ALA A 454 -18.29 -24.15 14.76
N VAL A 455 -18.15 -25.40 15.19
CA VAL A 455 -19.28 -26.34 15.36
C VAL A 455 -19.43 -26.65 16.85
N GLU A 456 -20.53 -26.20 17.45
CA GLU A 456 -20.73 -26.26 18.91
C GLU A 456 -20.89 -27.69 19.44
N ASN A 457 -21.69 -28.52 18.79
CA ASN A 457 -22.05 -29.83 19.32
C ASN A 457 -20.94 -30.87 19.12
N GLU A 458 -20.74 -31.30 17.88
CA GLU A 458 -19.86 -32.42 17.54
C GLU A 458 -18.37 -32.07 17.77
N LEU A 459 -18.00 -30.79 17.63
CA LEU A 459 -16.61 -30.32 17.76
C LEU A 459 -16.37 -29.41 18.97
N LYS A 460 -17.34 -29.27 19.89
CA LYS A 460 -17.20 -28.51 21.14
C LYS A 460 -16.71 -27.06 20.93
N GLY A 461 -17.24 -26.39 19.92
CA GLY A 461 -16.92 -25.01 19.58
C GLY A 461 -15.64 -24.82 18.76
N LYS A 462 -14.98 -25.91 18.31
CA LYS A 462 -13.85 -25.84 17.38
C LYS A 462 -14.34 -25.78 15.94
N SER A 463 -13.56 -25.17 15.06
CA SER A 463 -13.80 -25.30 13.61
C SER A 463 -13.34 -26.69 13.11
N PRO A 464 -13.92 -27.21 12.01
CA PRO A 464 -13.46 -28.45 11.38
C PRO A 464 -11.95 -28.44 11.07
N GLN A 465 -11.40 -27.30 10.63
CA GLN A 465 -9.98 -27.15 10.41
C GLN A 465 -9.16 -27.34 11.70
N GLN A 466 -9.58 -26.73 12.81
CA GLN A 466 -8.90 -26.88 14.11
C GLN A 466 -8.96 -28.31 14.61
N ALA A 467 -10.14 -28.94 14.55
CA ALA A 467 -10.33 -30.33 14.94
C ALA A 467 -9.48 -31.28 14.08
N LEU A 468 -9.36 -31.03 12.78
CA LEU A 468 -8.50 -31.81 11.88
C LEU A 468 -7.03 -31.70 12.29
N ILE A 469 -6.53 -30.49 12.54
CA ILE A 469 -5.12 -30.25 12.96
C ILE A 469 -4.81 -30.95 14.29
N GLN A 470 -5.79 -31.06 15.18
CA GLN A 470 -5.67 -31.74 16.47
C GLN A 470 -5.91 -33.26 16.39
N GLY A 471 -6.23 -33.80 15.21
CA GLY A 471 -6.49 -35.22 15.00
C GLY A 471 -7.85 -35.70 15.53
N GLU A 472 -8.78 -34.78 15.78
CA GLU A 472 -10.10 -35.05 16.36
C GLU A 472 -11.21 -35.22 15.30
N LEU A 473 -10.96 -34.84 14.04
CA LEU A 473 -11.95 -34.91 12.96
C LEU A 473 -11.86 -36.24 12.19
N THR A 474 -12.92 -37.05 12.23
CA THR A 474 -13.04 -38.31 11.46
C THR A 474 -14.09 -38.21 10.35
N PRO A 475 -14.05 -39.09 9.32
CA PRO A 475 -15.09 -39.16 8.29
C PRO A 475 -16.50 -39.40 8.84
N GLU A 476 -16.64 -40.11 9.96
CA GLU A 476 -17.92 -40.35 10.63
C GLU A 476 -18.47 -39.05 11.23
N ILE A 477 -17.62 -38.28 11.92
CA ILE A 477 -17.99 -36.97 12.47
C ILE A 477 -18.38 -36.00 11.35
N VAL A 478 -17.60 -35.97 10.27
CA VAL A 478 -17.92 -35.16 9.08
C VAL A 478 -19.32 -35.50 8.54
N ARG A 479 -19.63 -36.79 8.38
CA ARG A 479 -20.96 -37.23 7.92
C ARG A 479 -22.07 -36.85 8.88
N SER A 480 -21.82 -36.85 10.19
CA SER A 480 -22.79 -36.43 11.20
C SER A 480 -23.07 -34.93 11.19
N ILE A 481 -22.11 -34.11 10.76
CA ILE A 481 -22.25 -32.65 10.71
C ILE A 481 -22.90 -32.19 9.39
N LEU A 482 -22.58 -32.86 8.28
CA LEU A 482 -22.94 -32.43 6.93
C LEU A 482 -24.14 -33.17 6.31
N ARG A 483 -24.70 -34.19 6.97
CA ARG A 483 -25.93 -34.89 6.56
C ARG A 483 -26.95 -34.78 7.67
#